data_AF-A0A5E4RCW3-F1
#
_entry.id   AF-A0A5E4RCW3-F1
#
_cell.length_a   1.000
_cell.length_b   1.000
_cell.length_c   1.000
_cell.angle_alpha   90.00
_cell.angle_beta   90.00
_cell.angle_gamma   90.00
#
_symmetry.space_group_name_H-M   'P 1'
#
loop_
_entity.id
_entity.type
_entity.pdbx_description
1 polymer ?
#
loop_
_entity_poly.entity_id
_entity_poly.type
_entity_poly.pdbx_seq_one_letter_code
_entity_poly.pdbx_strand_id
1 'polypeptide(L)'
;MSTTKTYPGQQEALEIIAVLDDDTRQRLYHAEKAYDEATDEWLQDWATDYADARFDIEDEGEEWDEAHDEGMDLAQASDEWLPACDRLMDEVAEAFGVSTDLLGHAAVLMDNYRGWSLVEQRRVELGLATAATH
;
A
#
# COMPACT_ATOMS: atom_id res chain seq x y z
N MET A 1 -11.49 -26.62 -1.40
CA MET A 1 -11.70 -25.58 -2.42
C MET A 1 -11.31 -24.25 -1.79
N SER A 2 -10.18 -23.68 -2.17
CA SER A 2 -9.71 -22.40 -1.63
C SER A 2 -10.38 -21.29 -2.42
N THR A 3 -11.33 -20.59 -1.81
CA THR A 3 -11.96 -19.39 -2.37
C THR A 3 -11.03 -18.21 -2.15
N THR A 4 -9.84 -18.25 -2.74
CA THR A 4 -8.94 -17.09 -2.75
C THR A 4 -9.57 -16.08 -3.69
N LYS A 5 -10.31 -15.13 -3.12
CA LYS A 5 -10.92 -13.99 -3.82
C LYS A 5 -9.80 -13.29 -4.59
N THR A 6 -9.76 -13.46 -5.90
CA THR A 6 -8.74 -12.86 -6.77
C THR A 6 -9.22 -11.46 -7.08
N TYR A 7 -8.52 -10.45 -6.60
CA TYR A 7 -8.84 -9.06 -6.94
C TYR A 7 -8.37 -8.76 -8.38
N PRO A 8 -9.04 -7.87 -9.12
CA PRO A 8 -8.59 -7.47 -10.45
C PRO A 8 -7.11 -7.07 -10.43
N GLY A 9 -6.32 -7.58 -11.38
CA GLY A 9 -4.89 -7.28 -11.49
C GLY A 9 -3.96 -8.11 -10.59
N GLN A 10 -4.45 -8.89 -9.63
CA GLN A 10 -3.57 -9.67 -8.74
C GLN A 10 -2.77 -10.77 -9.44
N GLN A 11 -3.40 -11.49 -10.39
CA GLN A 11 -2.70 -12.54 -11.13
C GLN A 11 -1.62 -11.96 -12.05
N GLU A 12 -1.91 -10.83 -12.68
CA GLU A 12 -0.95 -10.10 -13.52
C GLU A 12 0.23 -9.58 -12.70
N ALA A 13 -0.06 -8.91 -11.57
CA ALA A 13 0.96 -8.44 -10.63
C ALA A 13 1.84 -9.60 -10.13
N LEU A 14 1.24 -10.74 -9.80
CA LEU A 14 1.96 -11.93 -9.37
C LEU A 14 2.91 -12.45 -10.46
N GLU A 15 2.44 -12.53 -11.70
CA GLU A 15 3.23 -13.01 -12.84
C GLU A 15 4.39 -12.08 -13.18
N ILE A 16 4.16 -10.76 -13.15
CA ILE A 16 5.18 -9.74 -13.39
C ILE A 16 6.24 -9.78 -12.29
N ILE A 17 5.83 -9.70 -11.03
CA ILE A 17 6.76 -9.57 -9.90
C ILE A 17 7.56 -10.86 -9.69
N ALA A 18 6.96 -12.04 -9.93
CA ALA A 18 7.65 -13.30 -9.76
C ALA A 18 8.87 -13.46 -10.69
N VAL A 19 8.87 -12.86 -11.89
CA VAL A 19 9.99 -13.03 -12.84
C VAL A 19 11.10 -11.98 -12.69
N LEU A 20 10.91 -10.97 -11.84
CA LEU A 20 11.94 -9.97 -11.54
C LEU A 20 13.16 -10.61 -10.87
N ASP A 21 14.32 -9.97 -11.02
CA ASP A 21 15.52 -10.32 -10.28
C ASP A 21 15.39 -9.99 -8.79
N ASP A 22 16.30 -10.54 -7.98
CA ASP A 22 16.23 -10.45 -6.52
C ASP A 22 16.35 -9.02 -5.99
N ASP A 23 17.26 -8.23 -6.56
CA ASP A 23 17.50 -6.86 -6.16
C ASP A 23 16.28 -5.97 -6.46
N THR A 24 15.71 -6.11 -7.66
CA THR A 24 14.48 -5.38 -8.02
C THR A 24 13.30 -5.78 -7.12
N ARG A 25 13.13 -7.06 -6.78
CA ARG A 25 12.06 -7.49 -5.85
C ARG A 25 12.27 -6.94 -4.44
N GLN A 26 13.52 -6.93 -3.94
CA GLN A 26 13.81 -6.38 -2.62
C GLN A 26 13.55 -4.88 -2.56
N ARG A 27 13.95 -4.12 -3.58
CA ARG A 27 13.64 -2.68 -3.68
C ARG A 27 12.13 -2.45 -3.75
N LEU A 28 11.41 -3.26 -4.53
CA LEU A 28 9.96 -3.16 -4.67
C LEU A 28 9.22 -3.50 -3.36
N TYR A 29 9.70 -4.48 -2.58
CA TYR A 29 9.18 -4.78 -1.24
C TYR A 29 9.29 -3.59 -0.29
N HIS A 30 10.46 -2.95 -0.26
CA HIS A 30 10.65 -1.79 0.60
C HIS A 30 9.88 -0.56 0.10
N ALA A 31 9.77 -0.38 -1.22
CA ALA A 31 8.96 0.69 -1.81
C ALA A 31 7.48 0.52 -1.45
N GLU A 32 6.92 -0.69 -1.55
CA GLU A 32 5.53 -0.94 -1.18
C GLU A 32 5.26 -0.65 0.30
N LYS A 33 6.16 -1.05 1.21
CA LYS A 33 6.05 -0.74 2.63
C LYS A 33 6.14 0.76 2.93
N ALA A 34 7.03 1.47 2.23
CA ALA A 34 7.15 2.92 2.36
C ALA A 34 5.93 3.66 1.79
N TYR A 35 5.32 3.13 0.72
CA TYR A 35 4.09 3.68 0.16
C TYR A 35 2.90 3.51 1.12
N ASP A 36 2.73 2.31 1.68
CA ASP A 36 1.72 2.00 2.70
C ASP A 36 1.84 2.96 3.91
N GLU A 37 3.06 3.12 4.45
CA GLU A 37 3.36 4.04 5.55
C GLU A 37 3.08 5.51 5.18
N ALA A 38 3.50 5.96 4.00
CA ALA A 38 3.27 7.34 3.55
C ALA A 38 1.79 7.65 3.32
N THR A 39 1.00 6.68 2.85
CA THR A 39 -0.45 6.85 2.71
C THR A 39 -1.16 6.87 4.05
N ASP A 40 -0.71 6.08 5.04
CA ASP A 40 -1.24 6.12 6.40
C ASP A 40 -0.92 7.46 7.06
N GLU A 41 0.33 7.94 6.97
CA GLU A 41 0.74 9.26 7.48
C GLU A 41 -0.11 10.39 6.88
N TRP A 42 -0.32 10.38 5.56
CA TRP A 42 -1.18 11.38 4.91
C TRP A 42 -2.61 11.36 5.44
N LEU A 43 -3.18 10.18 5.68
CA LEU A 43 -4.54 10.06 6.25
C LEU A 43 -4.60 10.59 7.68
N GLN A 44 -3.60 10.26 8.51
CA GLN A 44 -3.51 10.74 9.90
C GLN A 44 -3.38 12.27 9.95
N ASP A 45 -2.53 12.85 9.11
CA ASP A 45 -2.35 14.31 9.02
C ASP A 45 -3.65 14.99 8.60
N TRP A 46 -4.32 14.46 7.57
CA TRP A 46 -5.60 15.01 7.10
C TRP A 46 -6.69 14.94 8.17
N ALA A 47 -6.80 13.80 8.86
CA ALA A 47 -7.77 13.57 9.92
C ALA A 47 -7.52 14.48 11.13
N THR A 48 -6.25 14.68 11.48
CA THR A 48 -5.80 15.62 12.52
C THR A 48 -6.21 17.05 12.18
N ASP A 49 -5.90 17.52 10.96
CA ASP A 49 -6.27 18.87 10.51
C ASP A 49 -7.79 19.08 10.51
N TYR A 50 -8.57 18.07 10.11
CA TYR A 50 -10.03 18.09 10.17
C TYR A 50 -10.54 18.19 11.61
N ALA A 51 -10.01 17.35 12.51
CA ALA A 51 -10.40 17.32 13.91
C ALA A 51 -10.07 18.66 14.60
N ASP A 52 -8.86 19.18 14.41
CA ASP A 52 -8.41 20.46 14.96
C ASP A 52 -9.30 21.63 14.49
N ALA A 53 -9.66 21.66 13.20
CA ALA A 53 -10.54 22.70 12.66
C ALA A 53 -11.96 22.66 13.24
N ARG A 54 -12.46 21.47 13.60
CA ARG A 54 -13.75 21.29 14.27
C ARG A 54 -13.68 21.67 15.75
N PHE A 55 -12.55 21.42 16.40
CA PHE A 55 -12.32 21.70 17.81
C PHE A 55 -12.06 23.17 18.12
N ASP A 56 -11.44 23.90 17.19
CA ASP A 56 -11.38 25.37 17.27
C ASP A 56 -12.78 26.03 17.28
N ILE A 57 -13.85 25.27 16.99
CA ILE A 57 -15.25 25.72 16.99
C ILE A 57 -16.02 25.28 18.26
N GLU A 58 -15.70 24.13 18.88
CA GLU A 58 -16.39 23.59 20.06
C GLU A 58 -15.41 23.09 21.15
N ASP A 59 -15.46 23.74 22.32
CA ASP A 59 -14.51 23.60 23.46
C ASP A 59 -14.81 22.34 24.34
N GLU A 60 -14.84 21.13 23.76
CA GLU A 60 -15.15 19.88 24.48
C GLU A 60 -14.18 18.73 24.17
N GLY A 61 -13.05 18.67 24.90
CA GLY A 61 -11.93 17.71 24.74
C GLY A 61 -12.20 16.21 24.88
N GLU A 62 -13.46 15.74 24.87
CA GLU A 62 -13.80 14.31 24.76
C GLU A 62 -14.21 13.88 23.34
N GLU A 63 -14.48 14.82 22.42
CA GLU A 63 -14.96 14.49 21.05
C GLU A 63 -13.85 14.49 19.97
N TRP A 64 -12.58 14.75 20.33
CA TRP A 64 -11.49 14.93 19.33
C TRP A 64 -11.12 13.62 18.69
N ASP A 65 -10.99 12.57 19.48
CA ASP A 65 -10.73 11.21 18.98
C ASP A 65 -11.88 10.76 18.04
N GLU A 66 -13.14 11.12 18.35
CA GLU A 66 -14.29 10.81 17.49
C GLU A 66 -14.26 11.62 16.18
N ALA A 67 -13.90 12.90 16.24
CA ALA A 67 -13.74 13.74 15.06
C ALA A 67 -12.55 13.30 14.19
N HIS A 68 -11.46 12.84 14.80
CA HIS A 68 -10.30 12.28 14.11
C HIS A 68 -10.67 10.99 13.39
N ASP A 69 -11.35 10.05 14.06
CA ASP A 69 -11.82 8.81 13.44
C ASP A 69 -12.80 9.08 12.28
N GLU A 70 -13.71 10.05 12.43
CA GLU A 70 -14.56 10.52 11.31
C GLU A 70 -13.70 11.13 10.18
N GLY A 71 -12.66 11.88 10.54
CA GLY A 71 -11.69 12.47 9.62
C GLY A 71 -11.00 11.44 8.74
N MET A 72 -10.63 10.27 9.27
CA MET A 72 -10.02 9.19 8.51
C MET A 72 -10.94 8.67 7.38
N ASP A 73 -12.22 8.46 7.69
CA ASP A 73 -13.21 8.03 6.70
C ASP A 73 -13.48 9.11 5.65
N LEU A 74 -13.55 10.37 6.08
CA LEU A 74 -13.74 11.52 5.20
C LEU A 74 -12.54 11.76 4.29
N ALA A 75 -11.32 11.57 4.79
CA ALA A 75 -10.08 11.69 4.02
C ALA A 75 -10.11 10.75 2.81
N GLN A 76 -10.46 9.48 3.02
CA GLN A 76 -10.53 8.48 1.94
C GLN A 76 -11.68 8.73 0.95
N ALA A 77 -12.76 9.39 1.40
CA ALA A 77 -13.87 9.78 0.55
C ALA A 77 -13.65 11.13 -0.17
N SER A 78 -12.60 11.86 0.18
CA SER A 78 -12.31 13.18 -0.36
C SER A 78 -11.81 13.11 -1.81
N ASP A 79 -11.99 14.21 -2.54
CA ASP A 79 -11.44 14.38 -3.88
C ASP A 79 -9.89 14.49 -3.89
N GLU A 80 -9.26 14.61 -2.71
CA GLU A 80 -7.80 14.74 -2.53
C GLU A 80 -7.10 13.39 -2.38
N TRP A 81 -7.82 12.33 -1.98
CA TRP A 81 -7.25 11.02 -1.69
C TRP A 81 -6.54 10.38 -2.89
N LEU A 82 -7.21 10.26 -4.03
CA LEU A 82 -6.62 9.65 -5.23
C LEU A 82 -5.42 10.46 -5.75
N PRO A 83 -5.50 11.82 -5.85
CA PRO A 83 -4.32 12.63 -6.14
C PRO A 83 -3.16 12.46 -5.15
N ALA A 84 -3.44 12.30 -3.86
CA ALA A 84 -2.41 12.05 -2.85
C ALA A 84 -1.75 10.69 -3.05
N CYS A 85 -2.54 9.63 -3.28
CA CYS A 85 -2.04 8.30 -3.63
C CYS A 85 -1.11 8.35 -4.85
N ASP A 86 -1.54 8.96 -5.95
CA ASP A 86 -0.76 9.04 -7.19
C ASP A 86 0.58 9.74 -6.95
N ARG A 87 0.56 10.89 -6.26
CA ARG A 87 1.76 11.65 -5.92
C ARG A 87 2.72 10.86 -5.02
N LEU A 88 2.21 10.25 -3.95
CA LEU A 88 3.01 9.44 -3.03
C LEU A 88 3.61 8.23 -3.72
N MET A 89 2.87 7.60 -4.64
CA MET A 89 3.37 6.47 -5.41
C MET A 89 4.54 6.88 -6.31
N ASP A 90 4.46 8.03 -6.97
CA ASP A 90 5.55 8.56 -7.78
C ASP A 90 6.78 8.90 -6.92
N GLU A 91 6.60 9.60 -5.80
CA GLU A 91 7.67 9.98 -4.88
C GLU A 91 8.41 8.75 -4.31
N VAL A 92 7.65 7.73 -3.89
CA VAL A 92 8.21 6.49 -3.34
C VAL A 92 8.87 5.64 -4.44
N ALA A 93 8.25 5.53 -5.62
CA ALA A 93 8.85 4.81 -6.74
C ALA A 93 10.22 5.40 -7.13
N GLU A 94 10.30 6.74 -7.21
CA GLU A 94 11.56 7.45 -7.47
C GLU A 94 12.60 7.19 -6.38
N ALA A 95 12.23 7.31 -5.10
CA ALA A 95 13.14 7.13 -3.97
C ALA A 95 13.80 5.73 -3.92
N PHE A 96 13.06 4.69 -4.32
CA PHE A 96 13.54 3.31 -4.33
C PHE A 96 14.07 2.84 -5.70
N GLY A 97 14.01 3.71 -6.72
CA GLY A 97 14.48 3.40 -8.08
C GLY A 97 13.69 2.26 -8.74
N VAL A 98 12.38 2.21 -8.50
CA VAL A 98 11.42 1.31 -9.16
C VAL A 98 10.45 2.14 -10.01
N SER A 99 9.73 1.53 -10.95
CA SER A 99 8.70 2.26 -11.69
C SER A 99 7.39 2.35 -10.90
N THR A 100 6.64 3.42 -11.10
CA THR A 100 5.28 3.60 -10.55
C THR A 100 4.38 2.41 -10.89
N ASP A 101 4.42 1.92 -12.13
CA ASP A 101 3.66 0.73 -12.56
C ASP A 101 3.99 -0.53 -11.73
N LEU A 102 5.28 -0.76 -11.44
CA LEU A 102 5.69 -1.91 -10.63
C LEU A 102 5.24 -1.76 -9.18
N LEU A 103 5.34 -0.55 -8.63
CA LEU A 103 4.85 -0.23 -7.29
C LEU A 103 3.33 -0.41 -7.20
N GLY A 104 2.58 0.02 -8.22
CA GLY A 104 1.14 -0.20 -8.31
C GLY A 104 0.78 -1.69 -8.32
N HIS A 105 1.52 -2.52 -9.06
CA HIS A 105 1.34 -3.98 -9.01
C HIS A 105 1.64 -4.56 -7.61
N ALA A 106 2.66 -4.07 -6.91
CA ALA A 106 2.99 -4.50 -5.56
C ALA A 106 1.90 -4.10 -4.55
N ALA A 107 1.37 -2.88 -4.64
CA ALA A 107 0.26 -2.41 -3.81
C ALA A 107 -1.01 -3.28 -3.99
N VAL A 108 -1.37 -3.61 -5.23
CA VAL A 108 -2.52 -4.50 -5.54
C VAL A 108 -2.36 -5.90 -4.96
N LEU A 109 -1.13 -6.42 -4.86
CA LEU A 109 -0.86 -7.72 -4.25
C LEU A 109 -1.02 -7.72 -2.73
N MET A 110 -0.75 -6.59 -2.08
CA MET A 110 -0.67 -6.47 -0.62
C MET A 110 -2.00 -6.18 0.07
N ASP A 111 -3.00 -5.78 -0.71
CA ASP A 111 -4.44 -5.88 -0.37
C ASP A 111 -4.88 -7.32 -0.03
N ASN A 112 -4.00 -8.30 -0.28
CA ASN A 112 -4.02 -9.63 0.27
C ASN A 112 -2.79 -9.77 1.19
N TYR A 113 -2.99 -9.83 2.50
CA TYR A 113 -2.00 -9.96 3.60
C TYR A 113 -0.88 -11.02 3.43
N ARG A 114 -0.82 -11.74 2.31
CA ARG A 114 0.20 -12.71 1.92
C ARG A 114 0.79 -12.47 0.52
N GLY A 115 0.63 -11.29 -0.08
CA GLY A 115 1.06 -10.97 -1.45
C GLY A 115 2.48 -11.44 -1.77
N TRP A 116 3.46 -11.06 -0.95
CA TRP A 116 4.86 -11.49 -1.12
C TRP A 116 5.10 -12.99 -0.94
N SER A 117 4.35 -13.66 -0.07
CA SER A 117 4.43 -15.13 0.05
C SER A 117 3.93 -15.83 -1.21
N LEU A 118 2.91 -15.29 -1.87
CA LEU A 118 2.41 -15.81 -3.15
C LEU A 118 3.45 -15.62 -4.26
N VAL A 119 4.14 -14.47 -4.29
CA VAL A 119 5.26 -14.21 -5.21
C VAL A 119 6.34 -15.28 -5.05
N GLU A 120 6.77 -15.57 -3.82
CA GLU A 120 7.80 -16.59 -3.58
C GLU A 120 7.32 -18.00 -3.94
N GLN A 121 6.07 -18.35 -3.65
CA GLN A 121 5.50 -19.62 -4.11
C GLN A 121 5.53 -19.71 -5.64
N ARG A 122 5.12 -18.63 -6.34
CA ARG A 122 5.10 -18.60 -7.80
C ARG A 122 6.50 -18.75 -8.39
N ARG A 123 7.51 -18.17 -7.75
CA ARG A 123 8.92 -18.34 -8.15
C ARG A 123 9.40 -19.78 -8.03
N VAL A 124 8.99 -20.50 -6.98
CA VAL A 124 9.27 -21.93 -6.84
C VAL A 124 8.59 -22.72 -7.97
N GLU A 125 7.32 -22.43 -8.29
CA GLU A 125 6.59 -23.08 -9.39
C GLU A 125 7.26 -22.86 -10.75
N LEU A 126 7.85 -21.69 -10.96
CA LEU A 126 8.57 -21.33 -12.18
C LEU A 126 10.03 -21.84 -12.21
N GLY A 127 10.51 -22.45 -11.12
CA GLY A 127 11.91 -22.88 -10.99
C GLY A 127 12.92 -21.73 -10.89
N LEU A 128 12.45 -20.53 -10.52
CA LEU A 128 13.26 -19.32 -10.36
C LEU A 128 13.85 -19.17 -8.96
N ALA A 129 13.26 -19.83 -7.97
CA ALA A 129 13.81 -19.98 -6.63
C ALA A 129 14.37 -21.40 -6.48
N THR A 130 15.63 -21.53 -6.09
CA THR A 130 16.15 -22.81 -5.61
C THR A 130 15.41 -23.14 -4.32
N ALA A 131 14.68 -24.26 -4.30
CA ALA A 131 14.12 -24.80 -3.07
C ALA A 131 15.25 -24.80 -2.03
N ALA A 132 15.06 -24.05 -0.94
CA ALA A 132 16.02 -24.00 0.15
C ALA A 132 16.31 -25.44 0.54
N THR A 133 17.52 -25.89 0.22
CA THR A 133 17.96 -27.25 0.48
C THR A 133 18.20 -27.30 1.98
N HIS A 134 17.21 -27.77 2.73
CA HIS A 134 17.34 -28.09 4.14
C HIS A 134 18.22 -29.33 4.34
#